data_AF-A0A9C7RQ78-F1
#
_entry.id   AF-A0A9C7RQ78-F1
#
_cell.length_a   1.000
_cell.length_b   1.000
_cell.length_c   1.000
_cell.angle_alpha   90.00
_cell.angle_beta   90.00
_cell.angle_gamma   90.00
#
_symmetry.space_group_name_H-M   'P 1'
#
loop_
_entity.id
_entity.type
_entity.pdbx_description
1 polymer ?
#
loop_
_entity_poly.entity_id
_entity_poly.type
_entity_poly.pdbx_seq_one_letter_code
_entity_poly.pdbx_strand_id
1 'polypeptide(L)'
;MLVALDYGDRRTGIAYGENIPRKISTIDTKKVLKVLKEIKPDVVVMGLPLSASGRYSEQTFKTLKFAFEISKYFKVYMIDERLTTKLASRMNAKEKDAMSAYLIFETYVQNPKVSLELRDPTRKISKDVGIPERAEVLLHEFPDPDFLQREENVSVVTKDPFLAYMYHIRGFFVERYLKDLGKFDIILTGVMLEDLKNHLKENGRIVCL
;
A
#
# COMPACT_ATOMS: atom_id res chain seq x y z
N MET A 1 4.41 21.72 -7.29
CA MET A 1 4.00 21.76 -5.87
C MET A 1 3.61 20.37 -5.39
N LEU A 2 4.23 19.94 -4.29
CA LEU A 2 4.05 18.67 -3.60
C LEU A 2 3.16 18.85 -2.37
N VAL A 3 2.27 17.90 -2.09
CA VAL A 3 1.53 17.80 -0.83
C VAL A 3 1.80 16.45 -0.18
N ALA A 4 2.24 16.44 1.07
CA ALA A 4 2.40 15.25 1.90
C ALA A 4 1.28 15.17 2.94
N LEU A 5 0.74 13.97 3.17
CA LEU A 5 -0.36 13.70 4.08
C LEU A 5 -0.03 12.56 5.04
N ASP A 6 -0.26 12.79 6.33
CA ASP A 6 -0.40 11.75 7.36
C ASP A 6 -1.90 11.57 7.63
N TYR A 7 -2.53 10.61 6.97
CA TYR A 7 -3.99 10.45 6.91
C TYR A 7 -4.51 9.64 8.11
N GLY A 8 -5.27 10.31 8.97
CA GLY A 8 -5.92 9.70 10.14
C GLY A 8 -7.45 9.83 10.10
N ASP A 9 -8.15 9.13 11.00
CA ASP A 9 -9.63 9.07 10.99
C ASP A 9 -10.31 10.43 11.28
N ARG A 10 -9.72 11.25 12.16
CA ARG A 10 -10.30 12.54 12.58
C ARG A 10 -9.49 13.73 12.11
N ARG A 11 -8.17 13.58 12.09
CA ARG A 11 -7.22 14.62 11.77
C ARG A 11 -6.22 14.07 10.77
N THR A 12 -5.79 14.95 9.87
CA THR A 12 -4.77 14.65 8.88
C THR A 12 -3.68 15.70 8.98
N GLY A 13 -2.45 15.26 9.17
CA GLY A 13 -1.28 16.11 8.99
C GLY A 13 -1.13 16.46 7.52
N ILE A 14 -0.83 17.73 7.22
CA ILE A 14 -0.59 18.20 5.85
C ILE A 14 0.66 19.09 5.82
N ALA A 15 1.56 18.78 4.89
CA ALA A 15 2.72 19.60 4.56
C ALA A 15 2.77 19.82 3.05
N TYR A 16 2.98 21.05 2.59
CA TYR A 16 3.06 21.30 1.15
C TYR A 16 4.02 22.41 0.77
N GLY A 17 4.61 22.30 -0.42
CA GLY A 17 5.69 23.16 -0.89
C GLY A 17 6.32 22.65 -2.18
N GLU A 18 7.56 23.04 -2.42
CA GLU A 18 8.36 22.52 -3.54
C GLU A 18 9.44 21.59 -2.98
N ASN A 19 10.65 22.10 -2.74
CA ASN A 19 11.71 21.33 -2.10
C ASN A 19 11.70 21.45 -0.57
N ILE A 20 11.04 22.49 -0.05
CA ILE A 20 10.88 22.75 1.39
C ILE A 20 9.38 23.03 1.62
N PRO A 21 8.78 22.51 2.70
CA PRO A 21 7.39 22.81 3.01
C PRO A 21 7.22 24.31 3.29
N ARG A 22 6.28 24.95 2.57
CA ARG A 22 5.87 26.33 2.83
C ARG A 22 4.87 26.40 3.98
N LYS A 23 4.11 25.34 4.18
CA LYS A 23 3.13 25.23 5.27
C LYS A 23 3.07 23.80 5.78
N ILE A 24 3.01 23.69 7.10
CA ILE A 24 2.81 22.44 7.84
C ILE A 24 1.68 22.70 8.82
N SER A 25 0.67 21.84 8.83
CA SER A 25 -0.47 21.99 9.73
C SER A 25 -1.21 20.67 9.92
N THR A 26 -2.21 20.69 10.80
CA THR A 26 -3.16 19.59 10.97
C THR A 26 -4.54 20.11 10.60
N ILE A 27 -5.26 19.37 9.74
CA ILE A 27 -6.62 19.70 9.33
C ILE A 27 -7.59 18.57 9.70
N ASP A 28 -8.89 18.87 9.73
CA ASP A 28 -9.93 17.85 9.81
C ASP A 28 -9.85 16.96 8.56
N THR A 29 -9.82 15.64 8.75
CA THR A 29 -9.73 14.65 7.67
C THR A 29 -10.82 14.85 6.61
N LYS A 30 -12.03 15.26 7.02
CA LYS A 30 -13.15 15.52 6.10
C LYS A 30 -12.88 16.69 5.14
N LYS A 31 -11.92 17.56 5.45
CA LYS A 31 -11.56 18.73 4.62
C LYS A 31 -10.42 18.45 3.65
N VAL A 32 -9.72 17.32 3.78
CA VAL A 32 -8.50 17.03 3.00
C VAL A 32 -8.76 17.08 1.50
N LEU A 33 -9.80 16.39 1.01
CA LEU A 33 -10.13 16.40 -0.42
C LEU A 33 -10.42 17.80 -0.95
N LYS A 34 -11.17 18.62 -0.18
CA LYS A 34 -11.46 20.00 -0.54
C LYS A 34 -10.18 20.82 -0.65
N VAL A 35 -9.30 20.72 0.35
CA VAL A 35 -8.00 21.41 0.36
C VAL A 35 -7.12 20.97 -0.81
N LEU A 36 -7.07 19.67 -1.14
CA LEU A 36 -6.32 19.19 -2.31
C LEU A 36 -6.86 19.77 -3.62
N LYS A 37 -8.18 19.87 -3.79
CA LYS A 37 -8.81 20.47 -4.97
C LYS A 37 -8.57 21.97 -5.10
N GLU A 38 -8.38 22.67 -3.98
CA GLU A 38 -8.00 24.09 -3.95
C GLU A 38 -6.51 24.27 -4.27
N ILE A 39 -5.64 23.46 -3.66
CA ILE A 39 -4.18 23.52 -3.84
C ILE A 39 -3.75 23.05 -5.25
N LYS A 40 -4.43 22.04 -5.80
CA LYS A 40 -4.13 21.38 -7.08
C LYS A 40 -2.65 20.99 -7.22
N PRO A 41 -2.13 20.12 -6.33
CA PRO A 41 -0.73 19.72 -6.39
C PRO A 41 -0.44 18.86 -7.62
N ASP A 42 0.81 18.88 -8.08
CA ASP A 42 1.29 17.98 -9.15
C ASP A 42 1.38 16.55 -8.62
N VAL A 43 1.76 16.41 -7.34
CA VAL A 43 1.98 15.14 -6.67
C VAL A 43 1.44 15.21 -5.24
N VAL A 44 0.73 14.16 -4.85
CA VAL A 44 0.36 13.87 -3.45
C VAL A 44 1.17 12.68 -2.96
N VAL A 45 1.74 12.80 -1.77
CA VAL A 45 2.45 11.71 -1.09
C VAL A 45 1.75 11.43 0.22
N MET A 46 1.51 10.16 0.50
CA MET A 46 0.79 9.72 1.68
C MET A 46 1.64 8.75 2.49
N GLY A 47 1.56 8.85 3.82
CA GLY A 47 2.02 7.80 4.71
C GLY A 47 1.24 6.51 4.46
N LEU A 48 1.93 5.39 4.39
CA LEU A 48 1.37 4.05 4.36
C LEU A 48 1.49 3.49 5.78
N PRO A 49 0.41 3.55 6.58
CA PRO A 49 0.43 3.05 7.95
C PRO A 49 0.59 1.55 7.92
N LEU A 50 1.68 1.06 8.50
CA LEU A 50 1.98 -0.35 8.64
C LEU A 50 2.19 -0.66 10.12
N SER A 51 1.92 -1.90 10.51
CA SER A 51 2.24 -2.37 11.86
C SER A 51 3.75 -2.29 12.14
N ALA A 52 4.16 -2.44 13.40
CA ALA A 52 5.58 -2.51 13.75
C ALA A 52 6.33 -3.63 12.99
N SER A 53 5.65 -4.74 12.67
CA SER A 53 6.19 -5.84 11.84
C SER A 53 6.15 -5.55 10.33
N GLY A 54 5.59 -4.42 9.91
CA GLY A 54 5.47 -4.04 8.51
C GLY A 54 4.29 -4.67 7.78
N ARG A 55 3.33 -5.27 8.49
CA ARG A 55 2.13 -5.87 7.91
C ARG A 55 1.03 -4.81 7.73
N TYR A 56 0.09 -5.11 6.83
CA TYR A 56 -1.10 -4.31 6.63
C TYR A 56 -2.03 -4.38 7.86
N SER A 57 -2.82 -3.32 8.04
CA SER A 57 -3.78 -3.15 9.13
C SER A 57 -5.06 -2.49 8.60
N GLU A 58 -6.10 -2.41 9.42
CA GLU A 58 -7.33 -1.69 9.05
C GLU A 58 -7.04 -0.23 8.65
N GLN A 59 -6.14 0.44 9.38
CA GLN A 59 -5.73 1.81 9.06
C GLN A 59 -5.04 1.89 7.68
N THR A 60 -4.25 0.88 7.31
CA THR A 60 -3.65 0.79 5.97
C THR A 60 -4.71 0.87 4.90
N PHE A 61 -5.76 0.05 5.00
CA PHE A 61 -6.78 -0.03 3.96
C PHE A 61 -7.70 1.21 3.95
N LYS A 62 -7.92 1.88 5.10
CA LYS A 62 -8.58 3.20 5.15
C LYS A 62 -7.77 4.25 4.41
N THR A 63 -6.46 4.31 4.63
CA THR A 63 -5.56 5.23 3.93
C THR A 63 -5.52 4.91 2.43
N LEU A 64 -5.37 3.64 2.04
CA LEU A 64 -5.38 3.24 0.64
C LEU A 64 -6.71 3.58 -0.03
N LYS A 65 -7.85 3.37 0.63
CA LYS A 65 -9.15 3.78 0.11
C LYS A 65 -9.19 5.27 -0.26
N PHE A 66 -8.71 6.14 0.62
CA PHE A 66 -8.64 7.57 0.34
C PHE A 66 -7.62 7.89 -0.77
N ALA A 67 -6.46 7.22 -0.76
CA ALA A 67 -5.45 7.36 -1.81
C ALA A 67 -6.01 7.01 -3.20
N PHE A 68 -6.82 5.95 -3.30
CA PHE A 68 -7.56 5.55 -4.50
C PHE A 68 -8.65 6.55 -4.91
N GLU A 69 -9.28 7.22 -3.95
CA GLU A 69 -10.25 8.27 -4.26
C GLU A 69 -9.57 9.47 -4.92
N ILE A 70 -8.43 9.90 -4.39
CA ILE A 70 -7.71 11.08 -4.88
C ILE A 70 -6.84 10.80 -6.11
N SER A 71 -6.45 9.54 -6.36
CA SER A 71 -5.66 9.17 -7.55
C SER A 71 -6.38 9.40 -8.87
N LYS A 72 -7.71 9.56 -8.82
CA LYS A 72 -8.53 9.99 -9.97
C LYS A 72 -8.24 11.41 -10.42
N TYR A 73 -7.64 12.22 -9.56
CA TYR A 73 -7.40 13.65 -9.80
C TYR A 73 -5.91 13.99 -9.77
N PHE A 74 -5.08 13.24 -9.04
CA PHE A 74 -3.69 13.57 -8.77
C PHE A 74 -2.78 12.35 -8.90
N LYS A 75 -1.49 12.59 -9.15
CA LYS A 75 -0.49 11.54 -9.01
C LYS A 75 -0.24 11.26 -7.53
N VAL A 76 -0.37 10.01 -7.09
CA VAL A 76 -0.27 9.62 -5.68
C VAL A 76 0.88 8.65 -5.46
N TYR A 77 1.65 8.88 -4.41
CA TYR A 77 2.68 7.94 -3.93
C TYR A 77 2.47 7.59 -2.46
N MET A 78 2.80 6.37 -2.09
CA MET A 78 2.73 5.83 -0.74
C MET A 78 4.14 5.67 -0.16
N ILE A 79 4.37 6.11 1.08
CA ILE A 79 5.65 5.97 1.79
C ILE A 79 5.46 5.14 3.05
N ASP A 80 6.32 4.14 3.27
CA ASP A 80 6.37 3.39 4.52
C ASP A 80 6.71 4.31 5.71
N GLU A 81 5.72 4.56 6.58
CA GLU A 81 5.83 5.55 7.65
C GLU A 81 6.47 5.02 8.95
N ARG A 82 6.88 3.74 8.99
CA ARG A 82 7.34 3.11 10.25
C ARG A 82 8.58 3.79 10.87
N LEU A 83 9.41 4.41 10.04
CA LEU A 83 10.60 5.13 10.52
C LEU A 83 10.25 6.48 11.16
N THR A 84 9.21 7.16 10.67
CA THR A 84 8.82 8.49 11.14
C THR A 84 8.10 8.43 12.49
N THR A 85 7.36 7.34 12.76
CA THR A 85 6.65 7.12 14.02
C THR A 85 7.59 7.11 15.23
N LYS A 86 8.82 6.61 15.09
CA LYS A 86 9.81 6.55 16.19
C LYS A 86 10.30 7.94 16.61
N LEU A 87 10.54 8.82 15.64
CA LEU A 87 11.05 10.17 15.86
C LEU A 87 10.00 11.08 16.52
N ALA A 88 8.72 10.88 16.22
CA ALA A 88 7.62 11.71 16.74
C ALA A 88 7.06 11.26 18.10
N SER A 89 7.67 10.23 18.73
CA SER A 89 7.16 9.60 19.97
C SER A 89 7.16 10.51 21.21
N ARG A 90 7.89 11.63 21.18
CA ARG A 90 8.00 12.60 22.30
C ARG A 90 7.15 13.87 22.11
N MET A 91 6.33 13.95 21.06
CA MET A 91 5.56 15.15 20.70
C MET A 91 4.09 15.02 21.11
N ASN A 92 3.38 16.14 21.33
CA ASN A 92 1.93 16.09 21.56
C ASN A 92 1.19 15.69 20.27
N ALA A 93 -0.07 15.23 20.38
CA ALA A 93 -0.75 14.60 19.26
C ALA A 93 -0.94 15.51 18.02
N LYS A 94 -1.10 16.83 18.20
CA LYS A 94 -1.27 17.76 17.07
C LYS A 94 0.07 18.05 16.38
N GLU A 95 1.11 18.26 17.17
CA GLU A 95 2.48 18.39 16.67
C GLU A 95 2.95 17.11 15.99
N LYS A 96 2.55 15.95 16.51
CA LYS A 96 2.82 14.65 15.94
C LYS A 96 2.26 14.53 14.52
N ASP A 97 0.97 14.79 14.34
CA ASP A 97 0.32 14.70 13.01
C ASP A 97 1.00 15.65 11.99
N ALA A 98 1.26 16.90 12.39
CA ALA A 98 1.94 17.88 11.57
C ALA A 98 3.39 17.46 11.24
N MET A 99 4.12 16.92 12.23
CA MET A 99 5.49 16.44 12.07
C MET A 99 5.55 15.18 11.20
N SER A 100 4.60 14.26 11.31
CA SER A 100 4.51 13.10 10.42
C SER A 100 4.40 13.55 8.96
N ALA A 101 3.51 14.49 8.66
CA ALA A 101 3.36 15.02 7.31
C ALA A 101 4.63 15.72 6.80
N TYR A 102 5.33 16.46 7.69
CA TYR A 102 6.65 17.01 7.38
C TYR A 102 7.68 15.92 7.05
N LEU A 103 7.77 14.86 7.87
CA LEU A 103 8.73 13.78 7.66
C LEU A 103 8.43 12.99 6.38
N ILE A 104 7.15 12.79 6.04
CA ILE A 104 6.72 12.18 4.77
C ILE A 104 7.16 13.06 3.60
N PHE A 105 6.96 14.38 3.70
CA PHE A 105 7.40 15.36 2.70
C PHE A 105 8.92 15.28 2.49
N GLU A 106 9.70 15.40 3.57
CA GLU A 106 11.16 15.35 3.55
C GLU A 106 11.67 14.03 2.96
N THR A 107 11.09 12.90 3.39
CA THR A 107 11.47 11.57 2.88
C THR A 107 11.29 11.50 1.36
N TYR A 108 10.17 11.99 0.85
CA TYR A 108 9.91 12.01 -0.58
C TYR A 108 10.88 12.93 -1.33
N VAL A 109 11.09 14.15 -0.85
CA VAL A 109 11.98 15.12 -1.50
C VAL A 109 13.42 14.60 -1.54
N GLN A 110 13.91 14.02 -0.45
CA GLN A 110 15.27 13.49 -0.36
C GLN A 110 15.48 12.25 -1.22
N ASN A 111 14.50 11.35 -1.26
CA ASN A 111 14.62 10.12 -2.04
C ASN A 111 13.25 9.62 -2.55
N PRO A 112 12.76 10.14 -3.69
CA PRO A 112 11.47 9.73 -4.24
C PRO A 112 11.38 8.21 -4.51
N LYS A 113 12.51 7.52 -4.71
CA LYS A 113 12.57 6.09 -5.04
C LYS A 113 12.13 5.18 -3.89
N VAL A 114 12.04 5.68 -2.65
CA VAL A 114 11.51 4.89 -1.51
C VAL A 114 9.98 4.84 -1.49
N SER A 115 9.33 5.64 -2.33
CA SER A 115 7.88 5.68 -2.44
C SER A 115 7.36 4.71 -3.48
N LEU A 116 6.13 4.24 -3.28
CA LEU A 116 5.40 3.37 -4.20
C LEU A 116 4.34 4.19 -4.91
N GLU A 117 4.41 4.29 -6.24
CA GLU A 117 3.37 4.97 -7.02
C GLU A 117 2.07 4.17 -6.93
N LEU A 118 0.95 4.84 -6.63
CA LEU A 118 -0.37 4.22 -6.65
C LEU A 118 -0.90 4.19 -8.09
N ARG A 119 -0.27 3.36 -8.91
CA ARG A 119 -0.61 3.16 -10.32
C ARG A 119 -1.28 1.80 -10.47
N ASP A 120 -2.28 1.72 -11.34
CA ASP A 120 -2.94 0.45 -11.69
C ASP A 120 -1.97 -0.50 -12.41
N PRO A 121 -1.58 -1.62 -11.78
CA PRO A 121 -0.74 -2.64 -12.41
C PRO A 121 -1.58 -3.82 -12.93
N THR A 122 -2.91 -3.73 -12.88
CA THR A 122 -3.78 -4.87 -13.16
C THR A 122 -3.76 -5.25 -14.64
N ARG A 123 -3.74 -6.55 -14.89
CA ARG A 123 -3.90 -7.14 -16.23
C ARG A 123 -4.65 -8.45 -16.12
N LYS A 124 -5.53 -8.74 -17.08
CA LYS A 124 -6.27 -9.99 -17.12
C LYS A 124 -5.38 -11.15 -17.52
N ILE A 125 -5.48 -12.26 -16.78
CA ILE A 125 -4.73 -13.48 -17.01
C ILE A 125 -5.67 -14.58 -17.51
N SER A 126 -5.25 -15.33 -18.53
CA SER A 126 -6.03 -16.48 -19.03
C SER A 126 -6.17 -17.55 -17.94
N LYS A 127 -7.37 -18.15 -17.83
CA LYS A 127 -7.72 -19.16 -16.82
C LYS A 127 -7.05 -20.53 -17.04
N ASP A 128 -6.30 -20.72 -18.12
CA ASP A 128 -5.71 -22.02 -18.50
C ASP A 128 -4.46 -22.40 -17.68
N VAL A 129 -4.33 -21.90 -16.45
CA VAL A 129 -3.20 -22.22 -15.57
C VAL A 129 -3.30 -23.63 -14.99
N GLY A 130 -4.48 -24.26 -15.03
CA GLY A 130 -4.71 -25.64 -14.55
C GLY A 130 -4.49 -25.77 -13.05
N ILE A 131 -5.29 -25.03 -12.26
CA ILE A 131 -5.25 -25.10 -10.80
C ILE A 131 -6.00 -26.37 -10.36
N PRO A 132 -5.37 -27.30 -9.62
CA PRO A 132 -6.05 -28.48 -9.10
C PRO A 132 -7.20 -28.09 -8.16
N GLU A 133 -8.25 -28.92 -8.11
CA GLU A 133 -9.32 -28.74 -7.14
C GLU A 133 -8.77 -28.77 -5.71
N ARG A 134 -9.17 -27.81 -4.87
CA ARG A 134 -8.71 -27.68 -3.46
C ARG A 134 -7.21 -27.45 -3.27
N ALA A 135 -6.50 -27.01 -4.31
CA ALA A 135 -5.09 -26.64 -4.18
C ALA A 135 -4.90 -25.48 -3.19
N GLU A 136 -3.83 -25.52 -2.39
CA GLU A 136 -3.36 -24.35 -1.66
C GLU A 136 -2.69 -23.40 -2.66
N VAL A 137 -3.29 -22.24 -2.88
CA VAL A 137 -2.88 -21.25 -3.87
C VAL A 137 -2.29 -20.02 -3.20
N LEU A 138 -1.13 -19.57 -3.68
CA LEU A 138 -0.59 -18.24 -3.37
C LEU A 138 -0.66 -17.34 -4.60
N LEU A 139 -1.31 -16.19 -4.44
CA LEU A 139 -1.28 -15.07 -5.37
C LEU A 139 -0.21 -14.07 -4.90
N HIS A 140 0.98 -14.12 -5.50
CA HIS A 140 2.13 -13.28 -5.11
C HIS A 140 2.37 -12.16 -6.15
N GLU A 141 2.21 -10.89 -5.76
CA GLU A 141 2.28 -9.75 -6.70
C GLU A 141 1.46 -10.00 -7.98
N PHE A 142 0.34 -10.72 -7.82
CA PHE A 142 -0.41 -11.26 -8.95
C PHE A 142 -1.38 -10.20 -9.51
N PRO A 143 -1.33 -9.90 -10.82
CA PRO A 143 -1.93 -8.68 -11.36
C PRO A 143 -3.43 -8.80 -11.70
N ASP A 144 -4.09 -9.93 -11.45
CA ASP A 144 -5.52 -10.09 -11.72
C ASP A 144 -6.32 -10.41 -10.44
N PRO A 145 -6.78 -9.38 -9.72
CA PRO A 145 -7.57 -9.58 -8.50
C PRO A 145 -8.91 -10.29 -8.70
N ASP A 146 -9.41 -10.43 -9.93
CA ASP A 146 -10.65 -11.18 -10.23
C ASP A 146 -10.40 -12.60 -10.74
N PHE A 147 -9.14 -13.03 -10.79
CA PHE A 147 -8.78 -14.33 -11.37
C PHE A 147 -9.34 -15.51 -10.55
N LEU A 148 -9.23 -15.41 -9.23
CA LEU A 148 -9.85 -16.31 -8.27
C LEU A 148 -10.80 -15.53 -7.37
N GLN A 149 -11.82 -16.22 -6.87
CA GLN A 149 -12.64 -15.70 -5.78
C GLN A 149 -11.94 -15.94 -4.44
N ARG A 150 -12.39 -15.23 -3.40
CA ARG A 150 -11.88 -15.47 -2.05
C ARG A 150 -12.34 -16.83 -1.55
N GLU A 151 -11.38 -17.69 -1.26
CA GLU A 151 -11.54 -19.00 -0.63
C GLU A 151 -10.50 -19.18 0.49
N GLU A 152 -10.69 -20.15 1.39
CA GLU A 152 -9.80 -20.35 2.55
C GLU A 152 -8.39 -20.82 2.15
N ASN A 153 -8.29 -21.58 1.06
CA ASN A 153 -7.07 -22.11 0.45
C ASN A 153 -6.37 -21.10 -0.50
N VAL A 154 -6.80 -19.84 -0.54
CA VAL A 154 -6.19 -18.81 -1.39
C VAL A 154 -5.57 -17.71 -0.54
N SER A 155 -4.25 -17.65 -0.54
CA SER A 155 -3.46 -16.60 0.13
C SER A 155 -3.02 -15.53 -0.86
N VAL A 156 -2.96 -14.26 -0.41
CA VAL A 156 -2.49 -13.13 -1.22
C VAL A 156 -1.30 -12.47 -0.55
N VAL A 157 -0.20 -12.29 -1.29
CA VAL A 157 0.96 -11.52 -0.85
C VAL A 157 1.30 -10.46 -1.88
N THR A 158 1.30 -9.19 -1.48
CA THR A 158 1.73 -8.10 -2.36
C THR A 158 2.26 -6.93 -1.54
N LYS A 159 3.30 -6.26 -2.04
CA LYS A 159 3.77 -4.98 -1.54
C LYS A 159 3.20 -3.81 -2.33
N ASP A 160 2.64 -4.07 -3.50
CA ASP A 160 2.02 -3.07 -4.35
C ASP A 160 0.74 -2.53 -3.67
N PRO A 161 0.67 -1.21 -3.38
CA PRO A 161 -0.46 -0.64 -2.64
C PRO A 161 -1.76 -0.67 -3.45
N PHE A 162 -1.68 -0.69 -4.78
CA PHE A 162 -2.85 -0.76 -5.64
C PHE A 162 -3.46 -2.17 -5.59
N LEU A 163 -2.65 -3.20 -5.83
CA LEU A 163 -3.07 -4.59 -5.72
C LEU A 163 -3.56 -4.90 -4.30
N ALA A 164 -2.84 -4.46 -3.27
CA ALA A 164 -3.23 -4.71 -1.89
C ALA A 164 -4.66 -4.21 -1.60
N TYR A 165 -4.99 -3.00 -2.04
CA TYR A 165 -6.35 -2.48 -1.88
C TYR A 165 -7.37 -3.24 -2.74
N MET A 166 -7.03 -3.57 -3.99
CA MET A 166 -7.94 -4.28 -4.90
C MET A 166 -8.29 -5.68 -4.42
N TYR A 167 -7.34 -6.42 -3.86
CA TYR A 167 -7.61 -7.70 -3.21
C TYR A 167 -8.42 -7.51 -1.91
N HIS A 168 -8.08 -6.51 -1.10
CA HIS A 168 -8.80 -6.24 0.15
C HIS A 168 -10.29 -5.97 -0.08
N ILE A 169 -10.66 -5.12 -1.05
CA ILE A 169 -12.07 -4.83 -1.36
C ILE A 169 -12.83 -6.04 -1.94
N ARG A 170 -12.12 -7.09 -2.36
CA ARG A 170 -12.69 -8.38 -2.79
C ARG A 170 -12.76 -9.40 -1.65
N GLY A 171 -12.45 -8.98 -0.42
CA GLY A 171 -12.57 -9.80 0.77
C GLY A 171 -11.35 -10.67 1.07
N PHE A 172 -10.28 -10.58 0.29
CA PHE A 172 -9.05 -11.31 0.58
C PHE A 172 -8.37 -10.76 1.84
N PHE A 173 -7.79 -11.66 2.62
CA PHE A 173 -6.78 -11.29 3.60
C PHE A 173 -5.45 -11.10 2.86
N VAL A 174 -4.93 -9.88 2.88
CA VAL A 174 -3.74 -9.50 2.10
C VAL A 174 -2.55 -9.37 3.03
N GLU A 175 -1.49 -10.11 2.72
CA GLU A 175 -0.22 -10.04 3.41
C GLU A 175 0.82 -9.25 2.62
N ARG A 176 1.80 -8.71 3.34
CA ARG A 176 2.91 -7.93 2.73
C ARG A 176 4.20 -8.73 2.56
N TYR A 177 4.30 -9.86 3.27
CA TYR A 177 5.48 -10.70 3.28
C TYR A 177 5.08 -12.18 3.24
N LEU A 178 5.92 -12.99 2.60
CA LEU A 178 5.77 -14.45 2.57
C LEU A 178 5.99 -15.11 3.95
N LYS A 179 6.63 -14.39 4.87
CA LYS A 179 6.95 -14.89 6.21
C LYS A 179 5.69 -15.31 6.96
N ASP A 180 5.80 -16.41 7.69
CA ASP A 180 4.75 -17.01 8.53
C ASP A 180 3.59 -17.63 7.72
N LEU A 181 3.75 -17.76 6.40
CA LEU A 181 2.83 -18.52 5.55
C LEU A 181 3.28 -19.98 5.39
N GLY A 182 2.30 -20.85 5.14
CA GLY A 182 2.52 -22.26 4.84
C GLY A 182 3.16 -22.52 3.48
N LYS A 183 3.00 -23.76 3.02
CA LYS A 183 3.44 -24.21 1.69
C LYS A 183 2.26 -24.38 0.75
N PHE A 184 2.47 -24.09 -0.52
CA PHE A 184 1.45 -24.03 -1.55
C PHE A 184 1.65 -25.11 -2.61
N ASP A 185 0.54 -25.61 -3.16
CA ASP A 185 0.53 -26.50 -4.33
C ASP A 185 0.83 -25.69 -5.60
N ILE A 186 0.34 -24.45 -5.66
CA ILE A 186 0.61 -23.55 -6.77
C ILE A 186 0.82 -22.11 -6.31
N ILE A 187 1.88 -21.50 -6.83
CA ILE A 187 2.16 -20.08 -6.63
C ILE A 187 2.00 -19.38 -7.98
N LEU A 188 1.06 -18.46 -8.08
CA LEU A 188 0.88 -17.59 -9.23
C LEU A 188 1.55 -16.26 -8.92
N THR A 189 2.52 -15.86 -9.74
CA THR A 189 3.30 -14.67 -9.45
C THR A 189 3.42 -13.71 -10.62
N GLY A 190 3.30 -12.40 -10.36
CA GLY A 190 3.63 -11.36 -11.35
C GLY A 190 5.13 -11.10 -11.48
N VAL A 191 5.93 -11.55 -10.51
CA VAL A 191 7.38 -11.34 -10.44
C VAL A 191 8.07 -12.58 -9.87
N MET A 192 9.09 -13.10 -10.57
CA MET A 192 9.88 -14.21 -10.02
C MET A 192 10.78 -13.74 -8.87
N LEU A 193 10.61 -14.39 -7.72
CA LEU A 193 11.50 -14.29 -6.56
C LEU A 193 12.01 -15.67 -6.18
N GLU A 194 13.29 -15.77 -5.85
CA GLU A 194 13.91 -17.06 -5.50
C GLU A 194 13.31 -17.67 -4.23
N ASP A 195 12.98 -16.82 -3.25
CA ASP A 195 12.37 -17.21 -1.98
C ASP A 195 11.02 -17.92 -2.13
N LEU A 196 10.30 -17.75 -3.25
CA LEU A 196 9.01 -18.43 -3.49
C LEU A 196 9.17 -19.96 -3.48
N LYS A 197 10.33 -20.47 -3.90
CA LYS A 197 10.62 -21.92 -3.91
C LYS A 197 10.54 -22.52 -2.50
N ASN A 198 10.88 -21.75 -1.47
CA ASN A 198 10.82 -22.20 -0.07
C ASN A 198 9.39 -22.42 0.42
N HIS A 199 8.41 -21.85 -0.28
CA HIS A 199 6.99 -21.94 0.02
C HIS A 199 6.26 -22.96 -0.87
N LEU A 200 6.96 -23.82 -1.60
CA LEU A 200 6.35 -24.92 -2.36
C LEU A 200 6.22 -26.20 -1.52
N LYS A 201 5.11 -26.91 -1.73
CA LYS A 201 4.98 -28.33 -1.38
C LYS A 201 5.87 -29.18 -2.31
N GLU A 202 6.09 -30.44 -1.96
CA GLU A 202 7.01 -31.36 -2.67
C GLU A 202 6.75 -31.46 -4.19
N ASN A 203 5.47 -31.43 -4.61
CA ASN A 203 5.04 -31.46 -6.01
C ASN A 203 4.44 -30.11 -6.47
N GLY A 204 4.72 -29.04 -5.74
CA GLY A 204 4.19 -27.72 -6.04
C GLY A 204 4.90 -27.08 -7.23
N ARG A 205 4.25 -26.10 -7.86
CA ARG A 205 4.83 -25.35 -8.99
C ARG A 205 4.61 -23.85 -8.87
N ILE A 206 5.53 -23.08 -9.47
CA ILE A 206 5.42 -21.63 -9.63
C ILE A 206 5.06 -21.35 -11.09
N VAL A 207 4.08 -20.48 -11.29
CA VAL A 207 3.70 -19.96 -12.60
C VAL A 207 3.89 -18.45 -12.57
N CYS A 208 4.86 -17.95 -13.33
CA CYS A 208 5.09 -16.51 -13.49
C CYS A 208 4.32 -16.00 -14.70
N LEU A 209 3.51 -14.95 -14.51
CA LEU A 209 2.52 -14.46 -15.46
C LEU A 209 2.52 -12.95 -15.57
#